data_AF-A0A1Y3LE05-F1
#
_entry.id   AF-A0A1Y3LE05-F1
#
_cell.length_a   1.000
_cell.length_b   1.000
_cell.length_c   1.000
_cell.angle_alpha   90.00
_cell.angle_beta   90.00
_cell.angle_gamma   90.00
#
_symmetry.space_group_name_H-M   'P 1'
#
loop_
_entity.id
_entity.type
_entity.pdbx_description
1 polymer ?
#
loop_
_entity_poly.entity_id
_entity_poly.type
_entity_poly.pdbx_seq_one_letter_code
_entity_poly.pdbx_strand_id
1 'polypeptide(L)' 'MSIDKTTRLISTRSEVNANQLLTAGWTLLLVADRQQGEHQWVQYVFGWQRETEPVEITFHGFDDGPDPF' A
#
# COMPACT_ATOMS: atom_id res chain seq x y z
N MET A 1 -1.35 2.09 17.69
CA MET A 1 -2.73 2.47 17.31
C MET A 1 -3.22 1.38 16.37
N SER A 2 -4.04 0.44 16.82
CA SER A 2 -4.62 -0.60 15.95
C SER A 2 -5.97 -0.10 15.43
N ILE A 3 -6.15 -0.11 14.12
CA ILE A 3 -7.47 0.09 13.53
C ILE A 3 -8.22 -1.23 13.73
N ASP A 4 -9.37 -1.17 14.41
CA ASP A 4 -10.13 -2.35 14.79
C ASP A 4 -10.43 -3.24 13.57
N LYS A 5 -10.32 -4.56 13.75
CA LYS A 5 -10.43 -5.60 12.70
C LYS A 5 -9.41 -5.57 11.55
N THR A 6 -8.35 -4.75 11.61
CA THR A 6 -7.29 -4.80 10.58
C THR A 6 -6.40 -6.02 10.81
N THR A 7 -6.47 -7.00 9.91
CA THR A 7 -5.72 -8.25 10.02
C THR A 7 -4.38 -8.18 9.29
N ARG A 8 -4.27 -7.36 8.24
CA ARG A 8 -3.02 -7.13 7.49
C ARG A 8 -2.89 -5.67 7.04
N LEU A 9 -1.65 -5.21 6.92
CA LEU A 9 -1.29 -3.91 6.38
C LEU A 9 -0.31 -4.08 5.21
N ILE A 10 -0.47 -3.27 4.16
CA ILE A 10 0.45 -3.18 3.04
C ILE A 10 0.59 -1.72 2.60
N SER A 11 1.71 -1.38 1.97
CA SER A 11 1.87 -0.07 1.34
C SER A 11 2.52 -0.18 -0.03
N THR A 12 2.22 0.77 -0.90
CA THR A 12 2.84 0.88 -2.23
C THR A 12 3.07 2.35 -2.57
N ARG A 13 4.04 2.61 -3.46
CA ARG A 13 4.28 3.94 -4.06
C ARG A 13 3.71 4.05 -5.47
N SER A 14 3.27 2.91 -6.03
CA SER A 14 2.72 2.83 -7.39
C SER A 14 1.22 3.03 -7.36
N GLU A 15 0.72 4.00 -8.13
CA GLU A 15 -0.72 4.22 -8.32
C GLU A 15 -1.39 2.99 -8.98
N VAL A 16 -0.68 2.32 -9.89
CA VAL A 16 -1.20 1.11 -10.58
C VAL A 16 -1.44 -0.01 -9.56
N ASN A 17 -0.46 -0.28 -8.70
CA ASN A 17 -0.60 -1.30 -7.65
C ASN A 17 -1.65 -0.90 -6.60
N ALA A 18 -1.78 0.40 -6.30
CA ALA A 18 -2.81 0.92 -5.41
C ALA A 18 -4.22 0.63 -5.95
N ASN A 19 -4.45 0.86 -7.24
CA ASN A 19 -5.72 0.55 -7.90
C ASN A 19 -6.01 -0.96 -7.97
N GLN A 20 -4.99 -1.79 -8.15
CA GLN A 20 -5.14 -3.25 -8.07
C GLN A 20 -5.56 -3.70 -6.66
N LEU A 21 -4.96 -3.13 -5.61
CA LEU A 21 -5.33 -3.42 -4.22
C LEU A 21 -6.78 -3.03 -3.91
N LEU A 22 -7.22 -1.86 -4.36
CA LEU A 22 -8.62 -1.43 -4.26
C LEU A 22 -9.56 -2.46 -4.92
N THR A 23 -9.23 -2.89 -6.14
CA THR A 23 -10.03 -3.85 -6.91
C THR A 23 -10.09 -5.22 -6.23
N ALA A 24 -8.99 -5.64 -5.60
CA ALA A 24 -8.92 -6.88 -4.80
C ALA A 24 -9.66 -6.78 -3.45
N GLY A 25 -10.19 -5.61 -3.09
CA GLY A 25 -11.02 -5.40 -1.90
C GLY A 25 -10.26 -4.91 -0.67
N TRP A 26 -9.03 -4.44 -0.81
CA TRP A 26 -8.31 -3.76 0.27
C TRP A 26 -8.89 -2.37 0.53
N THR A 27 -8.86 -1.94 1.79
CA THR A 27 -9.31 -0.59 2.19
C THR A 27 -8.12 0.37 2.16
N LEU A 28 -8.21 1.46 1.40
CA LEU A 28 -7.23 2.55 1.46
C LEU A 28 -7.39 3.30 2.78
N LEU A 29 -6.32 3.33 3.58
CA LEU A 29 -6.31 3.95 4.91
C LEU A 29 -5.66 5.34 4.90
N LEU A 30 -4.62 5.51 4.08
CA LEU A 30 -3.83 6.72 4.03
C LEU A 30 -3.24 6.92 2.63
N VAL A 31 -3.31 8.16 2.16
CA VAL A 31 -2.45 8.68 1.09
C VAL A 31 -1.59 9.76 1.72
N ALA A 32 -0.27 9.60 1.65
CA ALA A 32 0.67 10.55 2.22
C ALA A 32 1.66 11.02 1.17
N ASP A 33 1.82 12.33 1.08
CA ASP A 33 2.96 12.95 0.42
C ASP A 33 4.16 12.88 1.38
N ARG A 34 5.18 12.10 1.02
CA ARG A 34 6.35 11.82 1.86
C ARG A 34 7.56 12.55 1.27
N GLN A 35 8.36 13.14 2.15
CA GLN A 35 9.61 13.79 1.78
C GLN A 35 10.76 13.29 2.66
N GLN A 36 11.90 13.01 2.04
CA GLN A 36 13.16 12.68 2.71
C GLN A 36 14.33 13.34 1.96
N GLY A 37 14.83 14.44 2.53
CA GLY A 37 15.81 15.28 1.84
C GLY A 37 15.25 15.85 0.54
N GLU A 38 15.96 15.62 -0.56
CA GLU A 38 15.57 16.03 -1.92
C GLU A 38 14.56 15.08 -2.58
N HIS A 39 14.24 13.95 -1.95
CA HIS A 39 13.30 12.98 -2.52
C HIS A 39 11.89 13.21 -1.98
N GLN A 40 10.91 13.16 -2.88
CA GLN A 40 9.49 13.24 -2.56
C GLN A 40 8.73 12.15 -3.30
N TRP A 41 7.78 11.49 -2.63
CA TRP A 41 6.96 10.44 -3.24
C TRP A 41 5.61 10.33 -2.54
N VAL A 42 4.62 9.80 -3.27
CA VAL A 42 3.33 9.43 -2.68
C VAL A 42 3.43 8.02 -2.10
N GLN A 43 2.92 7.86 -0.88
CA GLN A 43 2.77 6.56 -0.22
C GLN A 43 1.29 6.26 0.00
N TYR A 44 0.84 5.12 -0.52
CA TYR A 44 -0.49 4.56 -0.29
C TYR A 44 -0.40 3.46 0.75
N VAL A 45 -1.23 3.51 1.78
CA VAL A 45 -1.29 2.48 2.84
C VAL A 45 -2.68 1.86 2.86
N PHE A 46 -2.73 0.54 2.89
CA PHE A 46 -3.95 -0.25 2.84
C PHE A 46 -4.06 -1.19 4.03
N GLY A 47 -5.31 -1.46 4.42
CA GLY A 47 -5.66 -2.44 5.43
C GLY A 47 -6.60 -3.50 4.87
N TRP A 48 -6.37 -4.74 5.25
CA TRP A 48 -7.33 -5.82 5.05
C TRP A 48 -8.15 -6.00 6.33
N GLN A 49 -9.48 -5.94 6.21
CA GLN A 49 -10.40 -5.95 7.35
C GLN A 49 -11.42 -7.09 7.28
N ARG A 50 -11.27 -8.00 6.30
CA ARG A 50 -12.14 -9.17 6.15
C ARG A 50 -11.54 -10.36 6.90
N GLU A 51 -12.40 -11.30 7.28
CA GLU A 51 -11.99 -12.54 7.99
C GLU A 51 -11.25 -13.52 7.08
N THR A 52 -11.48 -13.46 5.77
CA THR A 52 -10.77 -14.29 4.78
C THR A 52 -9.36 -13.78 4.57
N GLU A 53 -8.48 -14.62 4.04
CA GLU A 53 -7.18 -14.13 3.57
C GLU A 53 -7.34 -13.24 2.32
N PRO A 54 -6.49 -12.21 2.16
CA PRO A 54 -6.46 -11.44 0.93
C PRO A 54 -5.99 -12.32 -0.23
N VAL A 55 -6.56 -12.10 -1.41
CA VAL A 55 -6.11 -12.76 -2.64
C VAL A 55 -4.67 -12.33 -2.93
N GLU A 56 -3.83 -13.28 -3.36
CA GLU A 56 -2.47 -12.99 -3.77
C GLU A 56 -2.49 -12.15 -5.06
N ILE A 57 -1.90 -10.95 -5.01
CA ILE A 57 -1.80 -10.04 -6.14
C ILE A 57 -0.38 -10.09 -6.65
N THR A 58 -0.20 -10.54 -7.89
CA THR A 58 1.08 -10.40 -8.58
C THR A 58 1.23 -8.96 -9.05
N PHE A 59 2.08 -8.20 -8.36
CA PHE A 59 2.42 -6.85 -8.81
C PHE A 59 3.28 -6.93 -10.07
N HIS A 60 2.83 -6.27 -11.13
CA HIS A 60 3.57 -6.15 -12.38
C HIS A 60 4.13 -4.73 -12.48
N GLY A 61 5.41 -4.57 -12.15
CA GLY A 61 6.09 -3.29 -12.13
C GLY A 61 6.75 -3.05 -10.78
N PHE A 62 8.08 -3.16 -10.76
CA PHE A 62 8.90 -2.69 -9.65
C PHE A 62 8.90 -1.16 -9.70
N ASP A 63 8.32 -0.51 -8.69
CA ASP A 63 8.71 0.86 -8.35
C ASP A 63 9.86 0.74 -7.36
N ASP A 64 11.06 0.59 -7.91
CA ASP A 64 12.31 0.85 -7.20
C ASP A 64 12.31 2.34 -6.82
N GLY A 65 11.61 2.68 -5.74
CA GLY A 65 11.99 3.85 -4.96
C GLY A 65 13.44 3.66 -4.52
N PRO A 66 14.20 4.75 -4.30
CA PRO A 66 15.61 4.64 -3.97
C PRO A 66 15.82 3.62 -2.84
N ASP A 67 16.71 2.67 -3.11
CA ASP A 67 17.09 1.58 -2.20
C ASP A 67 17.39 2.17 -0.82
N PRO A 68 16.79 1.68 0.27
CA PRO A 68 17.27 2.02 1.60
C PRO A 68 18.59 1.25 1.81
N PHE A 69 19.67 1.85 1.31
CA PHE A 69 21.10 1.50 1.48
C PHE A 69 21.65 0.34 0.65
#